data_AF-A0A9D7IWL9-F1
#
_entry.id   AF-A0A9D7IWL9-F1
#
_cell.length_a   1.000
_cell.length_b   1.000
_cell.length_c   1.000
_cell.angle_alpha   90.00
_cell.angle_beta   90.00
_cell.angle_gamma   90.00
#
_symmetry.space_group_name_H-M   'P 1'
#
loop_
_entity.id
_entity.type
_entity.pdbx_description
1 polymer ?
#
loop_
_entity_poly.entity_id
_entity_poly.type
_entity_poly.pdbx_seq_one_letter_code
_entity_poly.pdbx_strand_id
1 'polypeptide(L)'
;MSDEKEENNSLIKADDHGLTTRSNSLARRGLEQIQRSKKRVLHFPNNVSLGILYFKEQDWCHYLSGEPLSSGICKNPIGEATGTIELSRDQFIYLKLTKEGLKHIYALTRLKPDDIDGIGFENENVDDSALSYISKLTGLKYIGLSYSKISDFSITTIRSLNNLIEINLCGTKVTDEGLRHLSNLKQLQVLDLSSTQITDEGLRHLSNLKQLQSLKLQSDVWIIKQRLLYTIQVLPVKDCVIYPN
;
A
#
# COMPACT_ATOMS: atom_id res chain seq x y z
N MET A 1 -88.06 -32.08 -18.04
CA MET A 1 -87.99 -33.53 -18.22
C MET A 1 -86.67 -33.79 -18.91
N SER A 2 -85.74 -34.40 -18.16
CA SER A 2 -84.46 -35.00 -18.58
C SER A 2 -83.43 -34.15 -19.33
N ASP A 3 -82.11 -34.27 -19.15
CA ASP A 3 -81.18 -34.80 -18.15
C ASP A 3 -79.80 -34.75 -18.85
N GLU A 4 -78.72 -34.45 -18.10
CA GLU A 4 -77.34 -34.96 -18.30
C GLU A 4 -76.56 -34.61 -19.61
N LYS A 5 -75.29 -34.17 -19.65
CA LYS A 5 -74.04 -34.31 -18.86
C LYS A 5 -73.16 -33.09 -19.20
N GLU A 6 -72.48 -32.38 -18.30
CA GLU A 6 -71.40 -32.75 -17.37
C GLU A 6 -70.17 -33.38 -18.05
N GLU A 7 -69.17 -32.56 -18.36
CA GLU A 7 -67.77 -33.02 -18.47
C GLU A 7 -66.85 -32.02 -17.76
N ASN A 8 -66.29 -32.51 -16.66
CA ASN A 8 -65.36 -31.87 -15.74
C ASN A 8 -64.01 -31.59 -16.41
N ASN A 9 -63.46 -30.39 -16.21
CA ASN A 9 -62.01 -30.21 -16.25
C ASN A 9 -61.54 -29.39 -15.03
N SER A 10 -61.14 -30.13 -14.00
CA SER A 10 -60.56 -29.64 -12.76
C SER A 10 -59.15 -29.09 -13.00
N LEU A 11 -59.03 -27.77 -13.12
CA LEU A 11 -57.76 -27.07 -13.03
C LEU A 11 -57.37 -26.91 -11.55
N ILE A 12 -56.40 -27.71 -11.14
CA ILE A 12 -55.63 -27.51 -9.91
C ILE A 12 -54.91 -26.16 -10.03
N LYS A 13 -55.37 -25.16 -9.27
CA LYS A 13 -54.58 -23.95 -9.01
C LYS A 13 -53.47 -24.32 -8.02
N ALA A 14 -52.24 -24.39 -8.49
CA ALA A 14 -51.07 -24.38 -7.62
C ALA A 14 -50.61 -22.92 -7.44
N ASP A 15 -50.59 -22.47 -6.20
CA ASP A 15 -50.22 -21.11 -5.80
C ASP A 15 -48.72 -20.83 -6.02
N ASP A 16 -48.40 -19.92 -6.94
CA ASP A 16 -47.02 -19.49 -7.31
C ASP A 16 -46.45 -18.38 -6.39
N HIS A 17 -47.14 -18.04 -5.31
CA HIS A 17 -46.75 -16.92 -4.45
C HIS A 17 -45.71 -17.25 -3.35
N GLY A 18 -45.27 -18.51 -3.25
CA GLY A 18 -44.30 -18.95 -2.23
C GLY A 18 -42.84 -19.04 -2.67
N LEU A 19 -42.56 -19.12 -3.98
CA LEU A 19 -41.21 -19.41 -4.50
C LEU A 19 -40.40 -18.15 -4.84
N THR A 20 -41.06 -17.02 -5.12
CA THR A 20 -40.40 -15.76 -5.54
C THR A 20 -39.84 -14.94 -4.37
N THR A 21 -40.46 -14.98 -3.20
CA THR A 21 -40.00 -14.24 -2.00
C THR A 21 -38.83 -14.93 -1.28
N ARG A 22 -38.86 -16.26 -1.18
CA ARG A 22 -37.77 -17.05 -0.56
C ARG A 22 -36.48 -17.03 -1.39
N SER A 23 -36.60 -17.15 -2.72
CA SER A 23 -35.48 -17.11 -3.66
C SER A 23 -34.78 -15.73 -3.67
N ASN A 24 -35.54 -14.65 -3.58
CA ASN A 24 -35.00 -13.29 -3.43
C ASN A 24 -34.30 -13.06 -2.08
N SER A 25 -34.77 -13.69 -1.00
CA SER A 25 -34.13 -13.58 0.32
C SER A 25 -32.79 -14.31 0.39
N LEU A 26 -32.66 -15.47 -0.26
CA LEU A 26 -31.44 -16.26 -0.32
C LEU A 26 -30.40 -15.61 -1.24
N ALA A 27 -30.83 -15.05 -2.37
CA ALA A 27 -29.96 -14.28 -3.26
C ALA A 27 -29.42 -13.00 -2.60
N ARG A 28 -30.27 -12.25 -1.86
CA ARG A 28 -29.83 -11.08 -1.07
C ARG A 28 -28.86 -11.47 0.04
N ARG A 29 -29.14 -12.53 0.79
CA ARG A 29 -28.20 -13.06 1.81
C ARG A 29 -26.88 -13.51 1.19
N GLY A 30 -26.93 -14.13 0.01
CA GLY A 30 -25.74 -14.51 -0.75
C GLY A 30 -24.92 -13.29 -1.18
N LEU A 31 -25.56 -12.25 -1.72
CA LEU A 31 -24.90 -11.00 -2.10
C LEU A 31 -24.36 -10.22 -0.89
N GLU A 32 -25.11 -10.16 0.21
CA GLU A 32 -24.66 -9.56 1.48
C GLU A 32 -23.47 -10.34 2.07
N GLN A 33 -23.48 -11.67 2.00
CA GLN A 33 -22.33 -12.50 2.40
C GLN A 33 -21.13 -12.27 1.50
N ILE A 34 -21.32 -12.18 0.18
CA ILE A 34 -20.25 -11.87 -0.79
C ILE A 34 -19.69 -10.46 -0.51
N GLN A 35 -20.56 -9.48 -0.33
CA GLN A 35 -20.17 -8.09 -0.11
C GLN A 35 -19.50 -7.91 1.27
N ARG A 36 -19.91 -8.68 2.29
CA ARG A 36 -19.27 -8.76 3.60
C ARG A 36 -17.94 -9.52 3.56
N SER A 37 -17.80 -10.53 2.68
CA SER A 37 -16.53 -11.25 2.46
C SER A 37 -15.46 -10.36 1.82
N LYS A 38 -15.87 -9.32 1.09
CA LYS A 38 -14.99 -8.31 0.51
C LYS A 38 -14.57 -7.20 1.47
N LYS A 39 -14.98 -7.24 2.74
CA LYS A 39 -14.62 -6.20 3.71
C LYS A 39 -13.44 -6.63 4.58
N ARG A 40 -12.66 -5.65 5.02
CA ARG A 40 -11.66 -5.77 6.07
C ARG A 40 -11.99 -4.81 7.20
N VAL A 41 -11.71 -5.24 8.42
CA VAL A 41 -11.98 -4.49 9.64
C VAL A 41 -10.64 -4.19 10.29
N LEU A 42 -10.32 -2.92 10.42
CA LEU A 42 -9.09 -2.42 11.00
C LEU A 42 -9.38 -2.00 12.44
N HIS A 43 -8.51 -2.39 13.36
CA HIS A 43 -8.64 -2.07 14.78
C HIS A 43 -7.50 -1.16 15.23
N PHE A 44 -7.84 0.10 15.48
CA PHE A 44 -6.97 1.13 16.04
C PHE A 44 -7.29 1.38 17.53
N PRO A 45 -6.44 2.10 18.28
CA PRO A 45 -6.78 2.54 19.64
C PRO A 45 -8.06 3.39 19.65
N ASN A 46 -8.92 3.27 20.66
CA ASN A 46 -10.19 4.02 20.72
C ASN A 46 -10.01 5.48 21.16
N ASN A 47 -8.97 5.77 21.94
CA ASN A 47 -8.80 7.07 22.62
C ASN A 47 -7.68 7.92 22.02
N VAL A 48 -6.98 7.38 21.02
CA VAL A 48 -5.83 8.04 20.40
C VAL A 48 -5.84 7.71 18.91
N SER A 49 -5.88 8.76 18.09
CA SER A 49 -5.69 8.63 16.65
C SER A 49 -4.21 8.46 16.32
N LEU A 50 -3.89 7.46 15.51
CA LEU A 50 -2.54 7.33 14.95
C LEU A 50 -2.27 8.34 13.83
N GLY A 51 -3.31 8.91 13.25
CA GLY A 51 -3.23 9.86 12.14
C GLY A 51 -4.42 9.74 11.22
N ILE A 52 -4.25 10.02 9.93
CA ILE A 52 -5.34 10.05 8.97
C ILE A 52 -5.19 8.91 7.96
N LEU A 53 -6.28 8.17 7.74
CA LEU A 53 -6.38 7.20 6.66
C LEU A 53 -6.84 7.89 5.39
N TYR A 54 -6.29 7.48 4.26
CA TYR A 54 -6.64 7.99 2.94
C TYR A 54 -6.94 6.83 2.00
N PHE A 55 -7.93 7.05 1.12
CA PHE A 55 -8.05 6.24 -0.07
C PHE A 55 -7.06 6.74 -1.11
N LYS A 56 -6.43 5.80 -1.80
CA LYS A 56 -5.84 6.11 -3.10
C LYS A 56 -6.89 5.89 -4.19
N GLU A 57 -7.07 6.88 -5.06
CA GLU A 57 -7.95 6.74 -6.23
C GLU A 57 -7.46 5.61 -7.16
N GLN A 58 -8.43 4.90 -7.75
CA GLN A 58 -8.33 3.53 -8.29
C GLN A 58 -7.45 3.35 -9.52
N ASP A 59 -6.73 4.35 -10.01
CA ASP A 59 -5.96 4.18 -11.24
C ASP A 59 -4.57 3.60 -10.98
N TRP A 60 -4.56 2.30 -10.68
CA TRP A 60 -3.42 1.42 -10.90
C TRP A 60 -3.03 1.32 -12.40
N CYS A 61 -3.78 1.93 -13.32
CA CYS A 61 -3.63 1.77 -14.77
C CYS A 61 -2.75 2.81 -15.50
N HIS A 62 -2.16 3.79 -14.80
CA HIS A 62 -1.25 4.75 -15.47
C HIS A 62 0.21 4.64 -14.99
N TYR A 63 0.79 3.44 -15.09
CA TYR A 63 2.25 3.36 -15.27
C TYR A 63 2.70 3.85 -16.67
N LEU A 64 1.75 4.14 -17.55
CA LEU A 64 2.00 4.88 -18.79
C LEU A 64 2.22 6.39 -18.56
N SER A 65 1.97 6.93 -17.36
CA SER A 65 2.23 8.35 -17.04
C SER A 65 3.47 8.60 -16.19
N GLY A 66 4.15 7.56 -15.66
CA GLY A 66 5.39 7.70 -14.89
C GLY A 66 5.24 8.29 -13.47
N GLU A 67 4.03 8.32 -12.90
CA GLU A 67 3.77 8.96 -11.60
C GLU A 67 3.97 7.98 -10.41
N PRO A 68 4.64 8.38 -9.31
CA PRO A 68 4.91 7.52 -8.16
C PRO A 68 3.63 7.14 -7.40
N LEU A 69 3.66 6.00 -6.69
CA LEU A 69 2.60 5.53 -5.81
C LEU A 69 2.18 6.57 -4.78
N SER A 70 3.12 7.37 -4.29
CA SER A 70 2.89 8.50 -3.38
C SER A 70 2.02 9.63 -3.94
N SER A 71 1.89 9.73 -5.27
CA SER A 71 1.15 10.82 -5.93
C SER A 71 -0.34 10.78 -5.60
N GLY A 72 -0.89 11.94 -5.21
CA GLY A 72 -2.33 12.12 -4.94
C GLY A 72 -2.89 11.43 -3.69
N ILE A 73 -2.09 10.65 -2.95
CA ILE A 73 -2.54 9.88 -1.78
C ILE A 73 -3.27 10.75 -0.75
N CYS A 74 -2.81 11.97 -0.50
CA CYS A 74 -3.37 12.83 0.55
C CYS A 74 -4.62 13.64 0.14
N LYS A 75 -5.25 13.34 -0.99
CA LYS A 75 -6.40 14.10 -1.50
C LYS A 75 -7.75 13.64 -0.92
N ASN A 76 -7.89 12.36 -0.56
CA ASN A 76 -9.16 11.75 -0.17
C ASN A 76 -9.10 11.12 1.23
N PRO A 77 -9.27 11.92 2.30
CA PRO A 77 -9.26 11.40 3.67
C PRO A 77 -10.50 10.53 3.92
N ILE A 78 -10.28 9.38 4.53
CA ILE A 78 -11.32 8.47 5.06
C ILE A 78 -11.76 8.95 6.44
N GLY A 79 -10.78 9.34 7.26
CA GLY A 79 -10.98 9.73 8.65
C GLY A 79 -9.77 9.40 9.52
N GLU A 80 -9.92 9.65 10.81
CA GLU A 80 -8.88 9.35 11.80
C GLU A 80 -8.67 7.84 11.97
N ALA A 81 -7.42 7.42 12.12
CA ALA A 81 -7.01 6.06 12.45
C ALA A 81 -7.22 5.79 13.95
N THR A 82 -8.50 5.76 14.36
CA THR A 82 -8.97 5.51 15.73
C THR A 82 -10.17 4.56 15.69
N GLY A 83 -10.33 3.77 16.75
CA GLY A 83 -11.44 2.83 16.89
C GLY A 83 -11.47 1.72 15.83
N THR A 84 -12.67 1.24 15.52
CA THR A 84 -12.88 0.18 14.52
C THR A 84 -13.36 0.76 13.21
N ILE A 85 -12.68 0.44 12.12
CA ILE A 85 -12.95 1.00 10.79
C ILE A 85 -13.17 -0.16 9.82
N GLU A 86 -14.31 -0.15 9.11
CA GLU A 86 -14.69 -1.17 8.15
C GLU A 86 -14.53 -0.63 6.71
N LEU A 87 -13.67 -1.28 5.93
CA LEU A 87 -13.26 -0.84 4.59
C LEU A 87 -13.39 -1.99 3.58
N SER A 88 -13.42 -1.67 2.29
CA SER A 88 -13.33 -2.69 1.24
C SER A 88 -11.91 -3.25 1.15
N ARG A 89 -11.77 -4.55 0.90
CA ARG A 89 -10.47 -5.22 0.65
C ARG A 89 -9.82 -4.78 -0.65
N ASP A 90 -10.62 -4.38 -1.63
CA ASP A 90 -10.14 -4.00 -2.96
C ASP A 90 -9.59 -2.56 -2.99
N GLN A 91 -9.74 -1.80 -1.90
CA GLN A 91 -9.27 -0.43 -1.80
C GLN A 91 -7.84 -0.38 -1.27
N PHE A 92 -6.99 0.44 -1.90
CA PHE A 92 -5.69 0.78 -1.37
C PHE A 92 -5.85 1.76 -0.21
N ILE A 93 -5.33 1.39 0.96
CA ILE A 93 -5.41 2.21 2.16
C ILE A 93 -4.03 2.73 2.53
N TYR A 94 -3.93 4.04 2.64
CA TYR A 94 -2.75 4.72 3.12
C TYR A 94 -2.96 5.29 4.52
N LEU A 95 -2.04 5.03 5.43
CA LEU A 95 -2.00 5.66 6.74
C LEU A 95 -0.92 6.74 6.77
N LYS A 96 -1.35 7.99 6.98
CA LYS A 96 -0.44 9.10 7.30
C LYS A 96 -0.38 9.26 8.82
N LEU A 97 0.75 8.88 9.41
CA LEU A 97 0.99 9.02 10.85
C LEU A 97 1.26 10.48 11.21
N THR A 98 0.58 10.96 12.25
CA THR A 98 0.85 12.28 12.85
C THR A 98 2.01 12.19 13.84
N LYS A 99 2.53 13.35 14.25
CA LYS A 99 3.54 13.43 15.33
C LYS A 99 3.05 12.77 16.64
N GLU A 100 1.77 12.95 16.98
CA GLU A 100 1.20 12.34 18.18
C GLU A 100 1.02 10.84 18.01
N GLY A 101 0.48 10.42 16.86
CA GLY A 101 0.29 9.00 16.55
C GLY A 101 1.58 8.19 16.53
N LEU A 102 2.70 8.80 16.16
CA LEU A 102 4.02 8.16 16.19
C LEU A 102 4.42 7.71 17.62
N LYS A 103 4.01 8.43 18.67
CA LYS A 103 4.25 8.00 20.07
C LYS A 103 3.49 6.71 20.42
N HIS A 104 2.45 6.40 19.66
CA HIS A 104 1.59 5.23 19.82
C HIS A 104 1.76 4.21 18.69
N ILE A 105 2.88 4.27 17.93
CA ILE A 105 3.13 3.40 16.78
C ILE A 105 3.11 1.89 17.12
N TYR A 106 3.37 1.52 18.38
CA TYR A 106 3.22 0.15 18.86
C TYR A 106 1.81 -0.42 18.62
N ALA A 107 0.79 0.43 18.49
CA ALA A 107 -0.58 0.01 18.19
C ALA A 107 -0.72 -0.62 16.80
N LEU A 108 0.20 -0.35 15.86
CA LEU A 108 0.23 -1.03 14.55
C LEU A 108 0.39 -2.54 14.68
N THR A 109 0.90 -3.04 15.80
CA THR A 109 0.98 -4.49 16.08
C THR A 109 -0.36 -5.19 16.20
N ARG A 110 -1.46 -4.43 16.32
CA ARG A 110 -2.84 -4.93 16.33
C ARG A 110 -3.40 -5.16 14.92
N LEU A 111 -2.78 -4.56 13.91
CA LEU A 111 -3.17 -4.74 12.52
C LEU A 111 -2.62 -6.07 11.98
N LYS A 112 -3.37 -6.66 11.05
CA LYS A 112 -2.91 -7.79 10.26
C LYS A 112 -1.85 -7.34 9.27
N PRO A 113 -1.00 -8.27 8.79
CA PRO A 113 0.08 -7.92 7.88
C PRO A 113 -0.36 -7.18 6.61
N ASP A 114 -1.59 -7.41 6.14
CA ASP A 114 -2.17 -6.89 4.89
C ASP A 114 -3.31 -5.86 5.10
N ASP A 115 -3.49 -5.34 6.32
CA ASP A 115 -4.60 -4.40 6.60
C ASP A 115 -4.43 -3.03 5.93
N ILE A 116 -3.19 -2.57 5.76
CA ILE A 116 -2.85 -1.30 5.10
C ILE A 116 -1.84 -1.53 3.98
N ASP A 117 -1.97 -0.74 2.91
CA ASP A 117 -1.15 -0.87 1.70
C ASP A 117 -0.01 0.15 1.67
N GLY A 118 -0.17 1.30 2.33
CA GLY A 118 0.85 2.33 2.38
C GLY A 118 0.94 3.01 3.73
N ILE A 119 2.14 3.44 4.10
CA ILE A 119 2.36 4.23 5.30
C ILE A 119 3.33 5.38 5.05
N GLY A 120 3.10 6.52 5.68
CA GLY A 120 4.04 7.62 5.72
C GLY A 120 3.78 8.52 6.91
N PHE A 121 4.58 9.57 7.06
CA PHE A 121 4.65 10.34 8.30
C PHE A 121 4.63 11.84 8.00
N GLU A 122 4.06 12.61 8.92
CA GLU A 122 4.10 14.08 8.89
C GLU A 122 5.43 14.66 9.37
N ASN A 123 6.24 13.87 10.06
CA ASN A 123 7.35 14.34 10.86
C ASN A 123 8.69 13.75 10.38
N GLU A 124 9.70 14.62 10.34
CA GLU A 124 11.11 14.31 10.06
C GLU A 124 11.82 13.53 11.18
N ASN A 125 11.17 13.32 12.33
CA ASN A 125 11.77 12.67 13.49
C ASN A 125 11.45 11.17 13.62
N VAL A 126 11.06 10.50 12.53
CA VAL A 126 10.94 9.04 12.52
C VAL A 126 12.35 8.45 12.62
N ASP A 127 12.56 7.56 13.58
CA ASP A 127 13.85 6.86 13.78
C ASP A 127 13.71 5.35 13.57
N ASP A 128 14.83 4.64 13.65
CA ASP A 128 14.89 3.22 13.38
C ASP A 128 13.99 2.36 14.28
N SER A 129 13.64 2.85 15.48
CA SER A 129 12.78 2.12 16.42
C SER A 129 11.35 1.96 15.88
N ALA A 130 10.86 2.96 15.14
CA ALA A 130 9.54 2.96 14.53
C ALA A 130 9.36 1.79 13.54
N LEU A 131 10.41 1.46 12.78
CA LEU A 131 10.35 0.47 11.70
C LEU A 131 10.26 -0.97 12.22
N SER A 132 10.64 -1.22 13.48
CA SER A 132 10.41 -2.51 14.13
C SER A 132 8.93 -2.88 14.18
N TYR A 133 8.05 -1.90 14.41
CA TYR A 133 6.59 -2.11 14.43
C TYR A 133 6.01 -2.25 13.02
N ILE A 134 6.58 -1.55 12.04
CA ILE A 134 6.13 -1.55 10.64
C ILE A 134 6.52 -2.85 9.92
N SER A 135 7.63 -3.48 10.31
CA SER A 135 8.13 -4.72 9.69
C SER A 135 7.16 -5.91 9.70
N LYS A 136 6.13 -5.85 10.56
CA LYS A 136 5.05 -6.84 10.65
C LYS A 136 3.97 -6.67 9.57
N LEU A 137 3.89 -5.50 8.96
CA LEU A 137 2.91 -5.15 7.93
C LEU A 137 3.42 -5.62 6.55
N THR A 138 3.58 -6.93 6.39
CA THR A 138 4.22 -7.53 5.19
C THR A 138 3.45 -7.35 3.89
N GLY A 139 2.20 -6.90 3.96
CA GLY A 139 1.37 -6.50 2.82
C GLY A 139 1.59 -5.06 2.34
N LEU A 140 2.46 -4.28 3.00
CA LEU A 140 2.80 -2.93 2.56
C LEU A 140 3.37 -2.91 1.14
N LYS A 141 2.86 -1.97 0.35
CA LYS A 141 3.27 -1.65 -1.02
C LYS A 141 4.00 -0.31 -1.10
N TYR A 142 3.71 0.62 -0.19
CA TYR A 142 4.36 1.93 -0.13
C TYR A 142 4.85 2.25 1.28
N ILE A 143 6.08 2.76 1.37
CA ILE A 143 6.61 3.34 2.61
C ILE A 143 7.27 4.69 2.31
N GLY A 144 6.76 5.75 2.95
CA GLY A 144 7.34 7.08 2.90
C GLY A 144 8.17 7.36 4.15
N LEU A 145 9.49 7.52 3.99
CA LEU A 145 10.44 7.81 5.08
C LEU A 145 11.25 9.08 4.79
N SER A 146 10.78 9.95 3.90
CA SER A 146 11.52 11.16 3.52
C SER A 146 11.84 12.04 4.72
N TYR A 147 13.05 12.61 4.72
CA TYR A 147 13.60 13.51 5.73
C TYR A 147 13.54 12.95 7.15
N SER A 148 13.69 11.62 7.30
CA SER A 148 13.66 10.95 8.59
C SER A 148 15.06 10.60 9.13
N LYS A 149 15.14 10.26 10.41
CA LYS A 149 16.38 9.80 11.10
C LYS A 149 16.67 8.31 10.88
N ILE A 150 16.16 7.76 9.77
CA ILE A 150 16.37 6.37 9.35
C ILE A 150 17.82 6.15 8.91
N SER A 151 18.42 5.07 9.40
CA SER A 151 19.77 4.61 9.07
C SER A 151 19.74 3.21 8.45
N ASP A 152 20.91 2.71 8.02
CA ASP A 152 21.06 1.36 7.46
C ASP A 152 20.55 0.26 8.40
N PHE A 153 20.57 0.51 9.72
CA PHE A 153 20.07 -0.44 10.71
C PHE A 153 18.62 -0.83 10.44
N SER A 154 17.72 0.14 10.24
CA SER A 154 16.31 -0.17 10.00
C SER A 154 16.01 -0.67 8.60
N ILE A 155 16.88 -0.39 7.62
CA ILE A 155 16.80 -0.98 6.29
C ILE A 155 16.93 -2.52 6.37
N THR A 156 17.72 -3.03 7.31
CA THR A 156 17.78 -4.48 7.57
C THR A 156 16.44 -5.06 8.04
N THR A 157 15.65 -4.27 8.77
CA THR A 157 14.36 -4.67 9.34
C THR A 157 13.27 -4.75 8.29
N ILE A 158 13.28 -3.87 7.28
CA ILE A 158 12.26 -3.86 6.22
C ILE A 158 12.52 -4.88 5.10
N ARG A 159 13.60 -5.68 5.18
CA ARG A 159 13.91 -6.74 4.19
C ARG A 159 12.80 -7.78 4.04
N SER A 160 11.93 -7.94 5.04
CA SER A 160 10.80 -8.87 5.03
C SER A 160 9.58 -8.34 4.28
N LEU A 161 9.55 -7.05 3.94
CA LEU A 161 8.43 -6.38 3.27
C LEU A 161 8.49 -6.60 1.75
N ASN A 162 8.44 -7.87 1.34
CA ASN A 162 8.66 -8.30 -0.05
C ASN A 162 7.59 -7.82 -1.05
N ASN A 163 6.50 -7.21 -0.56
CA ASN A 163 5.43 -6.62 -1.37
C ASN A 163 5.62 -5.12 -1.62
N LEU A 164 6.71 -4.52 -1.12
CA LEU A 164 7.01 -3.11 -1.38
C LEU A 164 7.23 -2.88 -2.87
N ILE A 165 6.49 -1.91 -3.39
CA ILE A 165 6.54 -1.41 -4.77
C ILE A 165 7.24 -0.05 -4.80
N GLU A 166 7.04 0.79 -3.77
CA GLU A 166 7.68 2.10 -3.68
C GLU A 166 8.22 2.37 -2.28
N ILE A 167 9.44 2.90 -2.24
CA ILE A 167 10.11 3.36 -1.03
C ILE A 167 10.64 4.77 -1.30
N ASN A 168 10.28 5.71 -0.42
CA ASN A 168 10.87 7.04 -0.41
C ASN A 168 11.83 7.18 0.78
N LEU A 169 13.14 7.26 0.50
CA LEU A 169 14.22 7.45 1.46
C LEU A 169 14.91 8.82 1.28
N CYS A 170 14.26 9.75 0.59
CA CYS A 170 14.83 11.07 0.33
C CYS A 170 15.26 11.74 1.65
N GLY A 171 16.47 12.29 1.75
CA GLY A 171 16.92 13.02 2.94
C GLY A 171 17.14 12.16 4.19
N THR A 172 17.27 10.84 4.04
CA THR A 172 17.58 9.92 5.15
C THR A 172 19.10 9.72 5.32
N LYS A 173 19.51 9.02 6.38
CA LYS A 173 20.92 8.67 6.65
C LYS A 173 21.32 7.31 6.09
N VAL A 174 20.59 6.82 5.09
CA VAL A 174 20.90 5.55 4.42
C VAL A 174 22.16 5.72 3.58
N THR A 175 23.03 4.71 3.64
CA THR A 175 24.31 4.64 2.92
C THR A 175 24.33 3.42 1.99
N ASP A 176 25.45 3.23 1.27
CA ASP A 176 25.67 2.10 0.37
C ASP A 176 25.43 0.74 1.04
N GLU A 177 25.77 0.63 2.34
CA GLU A 177 25.54 -0.58 3.13
C GLU A 177 24.03 -0.90 3.29
N GLY A 178 23.20 0.13 3.46
CA GLY A 178 21.75 -0.02 3.51
C GLY A 178 21.18 -0.54 2.19
N LEU A 179 21.68 -0.06 1.04
CA LEU A 179 21.20 -0.50 -0.28
C LEU A 179 21.41 -2.00 -0.53
N ARG A 180 22.46 -2.60 0.03
CA ARG A 180 22.67 -4.05 -0.04
C ARG A 180 21.46 -4.82 0.47
N HIS A 181 20.80 -4.33 1.51
CA HIS A 181 19.64 -4.98 2.13
C HIS A 181 18.35 -4.79 1.30
N LEU A 182 18.21 -3.67 0.58
CA LEU A 182 17.07 -3.42 -0.33
C LEU A 182 17.08 -4.32 -1.56
N SER A 183 18.24 -4.86 -1.97
CA SER A 183 18.38 -5.69 -3.17
C SER A 183 17.50 -6.95 -3.22
N ASN A 184 16.91 -7.35 -2.08
CA ASN A 184 16.00 -8.48 -1.95
C ASN A 184 14.53 -8.13 -2.23
N LEU A 185 14.17 -6.85 -2.27
CA LEU A 185 12.79 -6.39 -2.49
C LEU A 185 12.43 -6.46 -3.98
N LYS A 186 12.24 -7.68 -4.51
CA LYS A 186 12.12 -7.94 -5.96
C LYS A 186 10.92 -7.28 -6.63
N GLN A 187 9.93 -6.85 -5.86
CA GLN A 187 8.75 -6.13 -6.36
C GLN A 187 8.94 -4.61 -6.40
N LEU A 188 10.09 -4.08 -5.94
CA LEU A 188 10.35 -2.66 -5.90
C LEU A 188 10.42 -2.08 -7.32
N GLN A 189 9.62 -1.05 -7.57
CA GLN A 189 9.49 -0.36 -8.85
C GLN A 189 9.93 1.10 -8.75
N VAL A 190 9.74 1.76 -7.61
CA VAL A 190 10.12 3.15 -7.39
C VAL A 190 10.98 3.27 -6.15
N LEU A 191 12.14 3.89 -6.30
CA LEU A 191 13.05 4.17 -5.19
C LEU A 191 13.53 5.62 -5.27
N ASP A 192 13.28 6.38 -4.21
CA ASP A 192 13.81 7.73 -4.05
C ASP A 192 14.95 7.76 -3.03
N LEU A 193 16.16 8.08 -3.51
CA LEU A 193 17.39 8.23 -2.73
C LEU A 193 17.93 9.66 -2.83
N SER A 194 17.11 10.64 -3.22
CA SER A 194 17.54 12.04 -3.28
C SER A 194 18.01 12.51 -1.89
N SER A 195 18.98 13.42 -1.81
CA SER A 195 19.50 13.92 -0.52
C SER A 195 20.03 12.83 0.43
N THR A 196 20.56 11.73 -0.09
CA THR A 196 21.24 10.68 0.68
C THR A 196 22.74 10.63 0.34
N GLN A 197 23.53 9.92 1.14
CA GLN A 197 24.99 9.78 0.94
C GLN A 197 25.34 8.54 0.09
N ILE A 198 24.47 8.19 -0.87
CA ILE A 198 24.67 7.03 -1.75
C ILE A 198 25.70 7.34 -2.83
N THR A 199 26.59 6.38 -3.07
CA THR A 199 27.60 6.46 -4.13
C THR A 199 27.30 5.48 -5.26
N ASP A 200 28.06 5.60 -6.35
CA ASP A 200 28.06 4.65 -7.45
C ASP A 200 28.22 3.19 -7.01
N GLU A 201 29.06 2.92 -6.01
CA GLU A 201 29.27 1.55 -5.53
C GLU A 201 28.00 1.01 -4.87
N GLY A 202 27.31 1.83 -4.07
CA GLY A 202 26.02 1.47 -3.49
C GLY A 202 24.96 1.17 -4.53
N LEU A 203 24.89 1.97 -5.60
CA LEU A 203 23.93 1.77 -6.68
C LEU A 203 24.09 0.41 -7.36
N ARG A 204 25.29 -0.17 -7.41
CA ARG A 204 25.50 -1.51 -8.01
C ARG A 204 24.69 -2.60 -7.32
N HIS A 205 24.33 -2.43 -6.05
CA HIS A 205 23.45 -3.36 -5.32
C HIS A 205 22.01 -3.40 -5.87
N LEU A 206 21.56 -2.35 -6.58
CA LEU A 206 20.21 -2.26 -7.15
C LEU A 206 20.06 -3.05 -8.47
N SER A 207 21.15 -3.54 -9.06
CA SER A 207 21.14 -4.32 -10.33
C SER A 207 20.26 -5.59 -10.29
N ASN A 208 19.97 -6.09 -9.09
CA ASN A 208 19.14 -7.26 -8.84
C ASN A 208 17.64 -6.95 -8.71
N LEU A 209 17.24 -5.68 -8.74
CA LEU A 209 15.85 -5.23 -8.66
C LEU A 209 15.25 -5.13 -10.05
N LYS A 210 14.95 -6.28 -10.67
CA LYS A 210 14.53 -6.35 -12.08
C LYS A 210 13.21 -5.65 -12.42
N GLN A 211 12.43 -5.30 -11.39
CA GLN A 211 11.19 -4.55 -11.53
C GLN A 211 11.38 -3.05 -11.29
N LEU A 212 12.58 -2.58 -10.92
CA LEU A 212 12.84 -1.18 -10.63
C LEU A 212 12.69 -0.36 -11.91
N GLN A 213 11.73 0.56 -11.94
CA GLN A 213 11.41 1.37 -13.11
C GLN A 213 11.84 2.82 -12.94
N SER A 214 11.68 3.38 -11.73
CA SER A 214 12.01 4.76 -11.41
C SER A 214 13.05 4.83 -10.29
N LEU A 215 14.16 5.50 -10.55
CA LEU A 215 15.17 5.83 -9.54
C LEU A 215 15.35 7.35 -9.48
N LYS A 216 15.21 7.92 -8.28
CA LYS A 216 15.47 9.34 -8.03
C LYS A 216 16.74 9.51 -7.22
N LEU A 217 17.63 10.38 -7.70
CA LEU A 217 18.92 10.69 -7.10
C LEU A 217 19.09 12.21 -7.04
N GLN A 218 19.90 12.68 -6.10
CA GLN A 218 20.37 14.07 -6.09
C GLN A 218 21.75 14.14 -6.72
N SER A 219 21.95 15.11 -7.60
CA SER A 219 23.27 15.45 -8.13
C SER A 219 24.01 16.30 -7.11
N ASP A 220 24.57 15.68 -6.07
CA ASP A 220 25.62 16.38 -5.35
C ASP A 220 26.78 16.64 -6.31
N VAL A 221 27.07 17.93 -6.49
CA VAL A 221 28.23 18.39 -7.22
C VAL A 221 29.43 18.01 -6.38
N TRP A 222 29.94 16.80 -6.56
CA TRP A 222 31.36 16.49 -6.56
C TRP A 222 31.57 15.01 -6.86
N ILE A 223 32.35 14.78 -7.93
CA ILE A 223 32.83 13.49 -8.43
C ILE A 223 31.73 12.70 -9.14
N ILE A 224 32.06 12.14 -10.31
CA ILE A 224 31.29 11.07 -10.97
C ILE A 224 30.16 11.46 -11.94
N LYS A 225 30.25 12.54 -12.73
CA LYS A 225 29.36 12.66 -13.91
C LYS A 225 29.59 11.54 -14.97
N GLN A 226 30.81 11.01 -15.08
CA GLN A 226 31.16 9.99 -16.09
C GLN A 226 30.87 8.54 -15.64
N ARG A 227 31.16 8.21 -14.38
CA ARG A 227 30.97 6.86 -13.82
C ARG A 227 29.51 6.60 -13.38
N LEU A 228 28.78 7.62 -12.92
CA LEU A 228 27.37 7.49 -12.52
C LEU A 228 26.50 7.18 -13.73
N LEU A 229 26.77 7.82 -14.88
CA LEU A 229 26.09 7.50 -16.15
C LEU A 229 26.30 6.03 -16.55
N TYR A 230 27.51 5.50 -16.40
CA TYR A 230 27.79 4.09 -16.67
C TYR A 230 27.08 3.16 -15.67
N THR A 231 27.11 3.51 -14.38
CA THR A 231 26.44 2.74 -13.33
C THR A 231 24.92 2.70 -13.56
N ILE A 232 24.29 3.82 -13.94
CA ILE A 232 22.86 3.88 -14.25
C ILE A 232 22.53 3.06 -15.51
N GLN A 233 23.38 3.06 -16.54
CA GLN A 233 23.17 2.27 -17.76
C GLN A 233 23.09 0.76 -17.50
N VAL A 234 23.73 0.26 -16.43
CA VAL A 234 23.68 -1.17 -16.06
C VAL A 234 22.54 -1.50 -15.09
N LEU A 235 21.80 -0.50 -14.61
CA LEU A 235 20.62 -0.71 -13.76
C LEU A 235 19.38 -1.01 -14.61
N PRO A 236 18.44 -1.82 -14.09
CA PRO A 236 17.21 -2.16 -14.79
C PRO A 236 16.17 -1.02 -14.84
N VAL A 237 16.58 0.25 -14.74
CA VAL A 237 15.67 1.41 -14.63
C VAL A 237 15.24 1.93 -16.00
N LYS A 238 13.97 2.33 -16.11
CA LYS A 238 13.42 2.98 -17.32
C LYS A 238 13.55 4.49 -17.24
N ASP A 239 13.28 5.04 -16.06
CA ASP A 239 13.31 6.46 -15.77
C ASP A 239 14.28 6.71 -14.60
N CYS A 240 15.31 7.50 -14.85
CA CYS A 240 16.21 7.97 -13.81
C CYS A 240 16.14 9.50 -13.76
N VAL A 241 15.64 10.04 -12.66
CA VAL A 241 15.55 11.49 -12.46
C VAL A 241 16.67 11.91 -11.52
N ILE A 242 17.53 12.78 -12.01
CA ILE A 242 18.63 13.37 -11.24
C ILE A 242 18.27 14.83 -10.97
N TYR A 243 18.00 15.17 -9.71
CA TYR A 243 17.69 16.54 -9.32
C TYR A 243 18.98 17.37 -9.20
N PRO A 244 19.06 18.54 -9.86
CA PRO A 244 20.15 19.49 -9.62
C PRO A 244 19.99 20.14 -8.24
N ASN A 245 21.11 20.52 -7.64
CA ASN A 245 21.12 21.36 -6.44
C ASN A 245 20.65 22.79 -6.74
#